data_AF-A0A2W5WHI3-F1
#
_entry.id   AF-A0A2W5WHI3-F1
#
_cell.length_a   1.000
_cell.length_b   1.000
_cell.length_c   1.000
_cell.angle_alpha   90.00
_cell.angle_beta   90.00
_cell.angle_gamma   90.00
#
_symmetry.space_group_name_H-M   'P 1'
#
loop_
_entity.id
_entity.type
_entity.pdbx_description
1 polymer ?
#
loop_
_entity_poly.entity_id
_entity_poly.type
_entity_poly.pdbx_seq_one_letter_code
_entity_poly.pdbx_strand_id
1 'polypeptide(L)' 'GMAFYQANLFPALKGSLLVGSLREQHVDRLVLKDGRVVGEERLFTDIGGRVRDVRVGPDGAIYVVTDDDNGKVIRITPKR' A
#
# COMPACT_ATOMS: atom_id res chain seq x y z
N GLY A 1 6.17 6.82 -1.57
CA GLY A 1 4.94 7.40 -2.13
C GLY A 1 3.75 6.98 -1.29
N MET A 2 2.58 7.59 -1.47
CA MET A 2 1.41 7.32 -0.61
C MET A 2 0.08 7.48 -1.36
N ALA A 3 -0.95 6.78 -0.89
CA ALA A 3 -2.30 6.86 -1.45
C ALA A 3 -3.37 6.55 -0.39
N PHE A 4 -4.47 7.30 -0.40
CA PHE A 4 -5.66 6.91 0.34
C PHE A 4 -6.37 5.76 -0.36
N TYR A 5 -6.77 4.75 0.41
CA TYR A 5 -7.55 3.64 -0.12
C TYR A 5 -9.05 3.94 -0.01
N GLN A 6 -9.70 4.25 -1.13
CA GLN A 6 -11.13 4.61 -1.17
C GLN A 6 -11.99 3.60 -1.97
N ALA A 7 -11.36 2.59 -2.56
CA ALA A 7 -12.04 1.56 -3.33
C ALA A 7 -12.70 0.49 -2.45
N ASN A 8 -13.41 -0.44 -3.08
CA ASN A 8 -14.19 -1.48 -2.40
C ASN A 8 -13.54 -2.88 -2.49
N LEU A 9 -12.46 -3.06 -3.26
CA LEU A 9 -11.84 -4.38 -3.46
C LEU A 9 -11.21 -4.93 -2.18
N PHE A 10 -10.67 -4.05 -1.32
CA PHE A 10 -10.21 -4.35 0.02
C PHE A 10 -11.02 -3.56 1.05
N PRO A 11 -12.22 -4.04 1.45
CA PRO A 11 -13.10 -3.29 2.35
C PRO A 11 -12.44 -2.89 3.67
N ALA A 12 -11.58 -3.76 4.22
CA ALA A 12 -10.86 -3.51 5.47
C ALA A 12 -9.90 -2.31 5.39
N LEU A 13 -9.41 -1.96 4.20
CA LEU A 13 -8.44 -0.87 4.02
C LEU A 13 -9.13 0.48 3.76
N LYS A 14 -10.47 0.51 3.58
CA LYS A 14 -11.20 1.71 3.18
C LYS A 14 -11.00 2.85 4.18
N GLY A 15 -10.65 4.03 3.67
CA GLY A 15 -10.34 5.22 4.46
C GLY A 15 -8.93 5.24 5.06
N SER A 16 -8.15 4.16 4.95
CA SER A 16 -6.76 4.13 5.43
C SER A 16 -5.83 4.83 4.44
N LEU A 17 -4.72 5.35 4.95
CA LEU A 17 -3.61 5.86 4.17
C LEU A 17 -2.57 4.75 3.99
N LEU A 18 -2.20 4.45 2.75
CA LEU A 18 -1.15 3.50 2.40
C LEU A 18 0.14 4.26 2.11
N VAL A 19 1.26 3.86 2.71
CA VAL A 19 2.57 4.52 2.54
C VAL A 19 3.62 3.47 2.19
N GLY A 20 4.35 3.69 1.11
CA GLY A 20 5.45 2.82 0.71
C GLY A 20 6.71 3.07 1.54
N SER A 21 7.35 1.99 2.00
CA SER A 21 8.61 2.06 2.75
C SER A 21 9.80 1.55 1.93
N LEU A 22 10.77 2.45 1.70
CA LEU A 22 11.99 2.11 0.95
C LEU A 22 12.92 1.20 1.75
N ARG A 23 13.20 1.53 3.02
CA ARG A 23 14.17 0.79 3.84
C ARG A 23 13.60 -0.53 4.34
N GLU A 24 12.36 -0.51 4.81
CA GLU A 24 11.74 -1.66 5.46
C GLU A 24 10.95 -2.54 4.48
N GLN A 25 10.89 -2.18 3.19
CA GLN A 25 10.40 -3.01 2.08
C GLN A 25 8.98 -3.55 2.26
N HIS A 26 8.05 -2.67 2.67
CA HIS A 26 6.64 -3.01 2.84
C HIS A 26 5.75 -1.79 2.58
N VAL A 27 4.44 -1.96 2.74
CA VAL A 27 3.47 -0.85 2.73
C VAL A 27 2.89 -0.69 4.12
N ASP A 28 3.06 0.49 4.71
CA ASP A 28 2.37 0.86 5.95
C ASP A 28 0.92 1.20 5.65
N ARG A 29 0.01 0.66 6.45
CA ARG A 29 -1.37 1.08 6.52
C ARG A 29 -1.56 1.91 7.78
N LEU A 30 -1.92 3.17 7.60
CA LEU A 30 -2.22 4.09 8.67
C LEU A 30 -3.73 4.33 8.74
N VAL A 31 -4.33 4.05 9.89
CA VAL A 31 -5.72 4.41 10.18
C VAL A 31 -5.74 5.81 10.76
N LEU A 32 -6.48 6.71 10.13
CA LEU A 32 -6.56 8.11 10.51
C LEU A 32 -7.92 8.43 11.16
N LYS A 33 -7.88 9.17 12.26
CA LYS A 33 -9.05 9.79 12.89
C LYS A 33 -8.72 11.24 13.24
N ASP A 34 -9.52 12.18 12.76
CA ASP A 34 -9.34 13.62 12.98
C ASP A 34 -7.91 14.10 12.64
N GLY A 35 -7.37 13.60 11.52
CA GLY A 35 -6.03 13.91 11.04
C GLY A 35 -4.88 13.28 11.82
N ARG A 36 -5.17 12.43 12.82
CA ARG A 36 -4.16 11.74 13.63
C ARG A 36 -4.13 10.25 13.32
N VAL A 37 -2.94 9.65 13.38
CA VAL A 37 -2.77 8.21 13.29
C VAL A 37 -3.26 7.56 14.58
N VAL A 38 -4.22 6.65 14.45
CA VAL A 38 -4.80 5.88 15.57
C VAL A 38 -4.55 4.37 15.44
N GLY A 39 -3.92 3.94 14.35
CA GLY A 39 -3.52 2.55 14.13
C GLY A 39 -2.52 2.45 12.98
N GLU A 40 -1.62 1.46 13.09
CA GLU A 40 -0.57 1.18 12.12
C GLU A 40 -0.48 -0.34 11.92
N GLU A 41 -0.36 -0.76 10.67
CA GLU A 41 -0.19 -2.16 10.28
C GLU A 41 0.76 -2.25 9.08
N ARG A 42 1.69 -3.22 9.11
CA ARG A 42 2.58 -3.48 7.98
C ARG A 42 1.94 -4.49 7.04
N LEU A 43 1.73 -4.08 5.79
CA LEU A 43 1.17 -4.91 4.72
C LEU A 43 2.25 -5.29 3.70
N PHE A 44 2.03 -6.42 3.03
CA PHE A 44 2.85 -6.88 1.89
C PHE A 44 4.34 -6.96 2.22
N THR A 45 4.68 -7.48 3.40
CA THR A 45 6.07 -7.61 3.87
C THR A 45 6.89 -8.63 3.05
N ASP A 46 6.22 -9.40 2.19
CA ASP A 46 6.79 -10.38 1.28
C ASP A 46 6.94 -9.86 -0.17
N ILE A 47 6.76 -8.56 -0.40
CA ILE A 47 6.82 -7.95 -1.75
C ILE A 47 8.19 -8.06 -2.43
N GLY A 48 9.26 -8.25 -1.63
CA GLY A 48 10.60 -8.57 -2.12
C GLY A 48 11.31 -7.42 -2.84
N GLY A 49 11.11 -6.17 -2.41
CA GLY A 49 11.77 -5.00 -2.99
C GLY A 49 11.45 -3.70 -2.24
N ARG A 50 12.26 -2.67 -2.50
CA ARG A 50 12.11 -1.35 -1.87
C ARG A 50 10.89 -0.63 -2.41
N VAL A 51 9.90 -0.33 -1.58
CA VAL A 51 8.63 0.25 -2.07
C VAL A 51 8.77 1.76 -2.30
N ARG A 52 8.78 2.18 -3.56
CA ARG A 52 8.89 3.59 -3.98
C ARG A 52 7.58 4.32 -3.98
N ASP A 53 6.57 3.72 -4.59
CA ASP A 53 5.27 4.35 -4.73
C ASP A 53 4.14 3.33 -4.61
N VAL A 54 2.99 3.83 -4.16
CA VAL A 54 1.76 3.06 -3.98
C VAL A 54 0.61 3.85 -4.60
N ARG A 55 -0.21 3.19 -5.42
CA ARG A 55 -1.41 3.77 -6.03
C ARG A 55 -2.57 2.79 -5.95
N VAL A 56 -3.79 3.32 -5.93
CA VAL A 56 -5.01 2.52 -6.04
C VAL A 56 -5.52 2.68 -7.46
N GLY A 57 -5.61 1.57 -8.19
CA GLY A 57 -6.12 1.56 -9.56
C GLY A 57 -7.64 1.75 -9.62
N PRO A 58 -8.20 2.03 -10.81
CA PRO A 58 -9.65 2.14 -11.01
C PRO A 58 -10.38 0.80 -10.77
N ASP A 59 -9.66 -0.33 -10.85
CA ASP A 59 -10.13 -1.67 -10.49
C ASP A 59 -10.14 -1.93 -8.97
N GLY A 60 -9.69 -0.96 -8.17
CA GLY A 60 -9.56 -1.07 -6.72
C GLY A 60 -8.35 -1.88 -6.24
N ALA A 61 -7.53 -2.41 -7.16
CA ALA A 61 -6.29 -3.09 -6.81
C ALA A 61 -5.25 -2.08 -6.32
N ILE A 62 -4.31 -2.56 -5.51
CA ILE A 62 -3.18 -1.76 -5.05
C ILE A 62 -2.02 -2.04 -6.01
N TYR A 63 -1.44 -0.98 -6.56
CA TYR A 63 -0.28 -1.02 -7.42
C TYR A 63 0.92 -0.46 -6.68
N VAL A 64 2.02 -1.21 -6.71
CA VAL A 64 3.27 -0.84 -6.08
C VAL A 64 4.37 -0.76 -7.14
N VAL A 65 5.22 0.26 -7.05
CA VAL A 65 6.47 0.35 -7.81
C VAL A 65 7.64 0.11 -6.87
N THR A 66 8.56 -0.78 -7.25
CA THR A 66 9.81 -1.01 -6.49
C THR A 66 11.00 -0.20 -7.03
N ASP A 67 11.93 0.16 -6.14
CA ASP A 67 13.13 0.98 -6.40
C ASP A 67 14.39 0.15 -6.22
N ASP A 68 14.53 -0.82 -7.13
CA ASP A 68 15.65 -1.73 -7.27
C ASP A 68 16.13 -1.70 -8.73
N ASP A 69 17.34 -2.21 -9.02
CA ASP A 69 17.90 -2.19 -10.40
C ASP A 69 16.99 -2.86 -11.44
N ASN A 70 16.25 -3.89 -11.03
CA ASN A 70 15.19 -4.52 -11.81
C ASN A 70 13.81 -4.22 -11.20
N GLY A 71 13.48 -2.93 -11.13
CA GLY A 71 12.24 -2.42 -10.54
C GLY A 71 11.00 -3.03 -11.18
N LYS A 72 9.97 -3.27 -10.35
CA LYS A 72 8.73 -3.95 -10.76
C LYS A 72 7.53 -3.06 -10.54
N VAL A 73 6.51 -3.24 -11.39
CA VAL A 73 5.14 -2.83 -11.08
C VAL A 73 4.37 -4.05 -10.62
N ILE A 74 3.95 -4.06 -9.37
CA ILE A 74 3.28 -5.18 -8.73
C ILE A 74 1.81 -4.82 -8.52
N ARG A 75 0.90 -5.64 -9.05
CA ARG A 75 -0.55 -5.52 -8.82
C ARG A 75 -0.97 -6.47 -7.71
N ILE A 76 -1.61 -5.94 -6.68
CA ILE A 76 -2.03 -6.67 -5.49
C ILE A 76 -3.55 -6.75 -5.46
N THR A 77 -4.07 -7.97 -5.34
CA THR A 77 -5.50 -8.28 -5.28
C THR A 77 -5.78 -9.23 -4.11
N PRO A 78 -7.04 -9.32 -3.62
CA PRO A 78 -7.41 -10.31 -2.62
C PRO A 78 -7.08 -11.74 -3.09
N LYS A 79 -6.74 -12.63 -2.15
CA LYS A 79 -6.69 -14.07 -2.41
C LYS A 79 -8.11 -14.55 -2.74
N ARG A 80 -8.20 -15.48 -3.68
CA ARG A 80 -9.45 -16.20 -4.00
C ARG A 80 -9.79 -17.20 -2.90
#